data_AF-B4IEG1-F1
#
_entry.id   AF-B4IEG1-F1
#
_cell.length_a   1.000
_cell.length_b   1.000
_cell.length_c   1.000
_cell.angle_alpha   90.00
_cell.angle_beta   90.00
_cell.angle_gamma   90.00
#
_symmetry.space_group_name_H-M   'P 1'
#
loop_
_entity.id
_entity.type
_entity.pdbx_description
1 polymer ?
#
loop_
_entity_poly.entity_id
_entity_poly.type
_entity_poly.pdbx_seq_one_letter_code
_entity_poly.pdbx_strand_id
1 'polypeptide(L)'
;MVRSTILATYNQTPVAGVGRLAITKKLVLWLVLVLQVGFIGCIWLLQMSRGQESQQRGAMDQLGGRVNFVASGEAPIEKMALVGGTHCPHQQENVNRYDRDFYQMKPERLNESHLPDYNVPAYVDAEMGLTPNLWCYREGTINESQRLNDVDYLMAPPQCRCESGWHGRDCGQPEIIWRALMTSNRASKRGGSTPLQLVEASSTSLHRLFYMLELGAWDHLSLELLELQIRALIEVVDYFLIYYVSNGSKERSLESMLGSQTSYTLLRCSSESNCSSSMAYSHFRRQLWQQCGVQMQAQDLLLHGDSGTVYAPAALKFLKYYAKDVLPLKFRLKYNVYGFYWQHPKKTLLNGVISSLGHLHSAQLDAHRLHRLASSTLGDLNHYGGWNCELCLPPEQIVLLLQSSNHRKLPVKLPNDTRNAHIDANYMQQLIANGVHIDGATQLHRLREQSEKYFAPEEALQHSSQYGQLLVNLYDVDVLEDLQDED
;
A
#
# COMPACT_ATOMS: atom_id res chain seq x y z
N MET A 1 -52.75 6.98 71.70
CA MET A 1 -53.07 5.63 72.22
C MET A 1 -51.75 4.86 72.41
N VAL A 2 -51.44 4.52 73.66
CA VAL A 2 -50.63 3.37 74.20
C VAL A 2 -49.46 2.87 73.33
N ARG A 3 -48.15 3.04 73.59
CA ARG A 3 -47.22 2.79 74.73
C ARG A 3 -46.84 1.30 74.98
N SER A 4 -45.52 1.07 75.02
CA SER A 4 -44.74 -0.03 75.67
C SER A 4 -44.44 -1.28 74.80
N THR A 5 -43.20 -1.59 74.40
CA THR A 5 -42.02 -2.15 75.11
C THR A 5 -42.30 -3.35 76.02
N ILE A 6 -41.65 -4.50 75.74
CA ILE A 6 -41.03 -5.42 76.72
C ILE A 6 -40.18 -6.52 76.02
N LEU A 7 -38.90 -6.55 76.40
CA LEU A 7 -37.94 -7.65 76.68
C LEU A 7 -37.78 -8.87 75.74
N ALA A 8 -36.53 -9.09 75.34
CA ALA A 8 -35.85 -10.37 75.59
C ALA A 8 -34.33 -10.18 75.72
N THR A 9 -33.81 -10.59 76.86
CA THR A 9 -32.40 -10.58 77.29
C THR A 9 -31.60 -11.75 76.72
N TYR A 10 -30.41 -11.41 76.23
CA TYR A 10 -29.12 -12.10 76.24
C TYR A 10 -29.00 -13.53 76.82
N ASN A 11 -28.40 -14.44 76.04
CA ASN A 11 -27.45 -15.44 76.56
C ASN A 11 -26.41 -15.84 75.49
N GLN A 12 -25.14 -15.82 75.88
CA GLN A 12 -23.94 -16.07 75.08
C GLN A 12 -23.65 -17.56 74.90
N THR A 13 -23.11 -17.96 73.75
CA THR A 13 -21.87 -18.77 73.68
C THR A 13 -21.18 -18.59 72.32
N PRO A 14 -19.83 -18.62 72.26
CA PRO A 14 -19.05 -18.23 71.07
C PRO A 14 -18.66 -19.42 70.20
N VAL A 15 -18.64 -19.27 68.88
CA VAL A 15 -17.94 -20.21 67.97
C VAL A 15 -16.93 -19.43 67.14
N ALA A 16 -15.68 -19.80 67.35
CA ALA A 16 -14.49 -19.30 66.68
C ALA A 16 -14.50 -19.61 65.18
N GLY A 17 -14.08 -18.65 64.34
CA GLY A 17 -13.99 -18.87 62.91
C GLY A 17 -13.37 -17.75 62.07
N VAL A 18 -12.50 -16.91 62.64
CA VAL A 18 -11.87 -15.78 61.90
C VAL A 18 -10.35 -16.01 61.67
N GLY A 19 -9.93 -17.27 61.58
CA GLY A 19 -8.52 -17.64 61.40
C GLY A 19 -8.10 -18.12 60.00
N ARG A 20 -9.05 -18.51 59.13
CA ARG A 20 -8.71 -19.21 57.87
C ARG A 20 -8.65 -18.34 56.61
N LEU A 21 -9.24 -17.15 56.58
CA LEU A 21 -9.32 -16.34 55.34
C LEU A 21 -8.09 -15.44 55.09
N ALA A 22 -7.33 -15.07 56.13
CA ALA A 22 -6.16 -14.20 55.96
C ALA A 22 -4.92 -14.96 55.49
N ILE A 23 -4.82 -16.26 55.83
CA ILE A 23 -3.68 -17.11 55.49
C ILE A 23 -3.71 -17.51 54.00
N THR A 24 -4.91 -17.69 53.42
CA THR A 24 -5.06 -18.04 52.00
C THR A 24 -4.67 -16.90 51.06
N LYS A 25 -5.00 -15.64 51.39
CA LYS A 25 -4.59 -14.48 50.58
C LYS A 25 -3.08 -14.27 50.54
N LYS A 26 -2.38 -14.48 51.67
CA LYS A 26 -0.91 -14.38 51.72
C LYS A 26 -0.24 -15.52 50.94
N LEU A 27 -0.77 -16.73 51.01
CA LEU A 27 -0.24 -17.86 50.23
C LEU A 27 -0.41 -17.66 48.71
N VAL A 28 -1.55 -17.13 48.27
CA VAL A 28 -1.80 -16.84 46.85
C VAL A 28 -0.86 -15.74 46.33
N LEU A 29 -0.64 -14.68 47.11
CA LEU A 29 0.30 -13.61 46.74
C LEU A 29 1.75 -14.12 46.64
N TRP A 30 2.18 -14.99 47.55
CA TRP A 30 3.51 -15.61 47.47
C TRP A 30 3.63 -16.56 46.28
N LEU A 31 2.56 -17.30 45.93
CA LEU A 31 2.55 -18.18 44.76
C LEU A 31 2.70 -17.39 43.45
N VAL A 32 1.99 -16.27 43.31
CA VAL A 32 2.06 -15.39 42.13
C VAL A 32 3.46 -14.78 41.98
N LEU A 33 4.06 -14.36 43.09
CA LEU A 33 5.39 -13.73 43.07
C LEU A 33 6.50 -14.74 42.70
N VAL A 34 6.40 -15.99 43.17
CA VAL A 34 7.32 -17.07 42.78
C VAL A 34 7.17 -17.41 41.29
N LEU A 35 5.94 -17.43 40.77
CA LEU A 35 5.67 -17.64 39.34
C LEU A 35 6.27 -16.53 38.47
N GLN A 36 6.13 -15.26 38.89
CA GLN A 36 6.70 -14.12 38.16
C GLN A 36 8.24 -14.16 38.12
N VAL A 37 8.89 -14.48 39.24
CA VAL A 37 10.36 -14.61 39.29
C VAL A 37 10.83 -15.80 38.46
N GLY A 38 10.10 -16.93 38.50
CA GLY A 38 10.39 -18.09 37.65
C GLY A 38 10.30 -17.77 36.15
N PHE A 39 9.28 -17.00 35.74
CA PHE A 39 9.10 -16.62 34.34
C PHE A 39 10.23 -15.71 33.83
N ILE A 40 10.67 -14.74 34.66
CA ILE A 40 11.81 -13.88 34.34
C ILE A 40 13.11 -14.70 34.25
N GLY A 41 13.31 -15.67 35.15
CA GLY A 41 14.46 -16.58 35.10
C GLY A 41 14.49 -17.45 33.84
N CYS A 42 13.34 -17.97 33.39
CA CYS A 42 13.24 -18.74 32.16
C CYS A 42 13.54 -17.90 30.91
N ILE A 43 13.08 -16.65 30.85
CA ILE A 43 13.41 -15.73 29.75
C ILE A 43 14.92 -15.45 29.71
N TRP A 44 15.54 -15.28 30.87
CA TRP A 44 16.99 -15.05 30.97
C TRP A 44 17.80 -16.27 30.50
N LEU A 45 17.38 -17.48 30.88
CA LEU A 45 18.02 -18.73 30.42
C LEU A 45 17.86 -18.96 28.91
N LEU A 46 16.71 -18.60 28.33
CA LEU A 46 16.48 -18.68 26.88
C LEU A 46 17.35 -17.68 26.09
N GLN A 47 17.58 -16.48 26.64
CA GLN A 47 18.48 -15.49 26.02
C GLN A 47 19.95 -15.93 26.07
N MET A 48 20.37 -16.58 27.16
CA MET A 48 21.74 -17.04 27.34
C MET A 48 22.08 -18.25 26.46
N SER A 49 21.11 -19.15 26.23
CA SER A 49 21.24 -20.28 25.29
C SER A 49 21.39 -19.82 23.83
N ARG A 50 20.67 -18.76 23.41
CA ARG A 50 20.79 -18.19 22.07
C ARG A 50 22.13 -17.50 21.79
N GLY A 51 22.79 -16.97 22.82
CA GLY A 51 24.10 -16.33 22.68
C GLY A 51 25.24 -17.32 22.35
N GLN A 52 25.09 -18.59 22.76
CA GLN A 52 26.14 -19.60 22.57
C GLN A 52 26.14 -20.19 21.15
N GLU A 53 24.98 -20.32 20.49
CA GLU A 53 24.89 -20.78 19.09
C GLU A 53 25.48 -19.78 18.08
N SER A 54 25.39 -18.47 18.35
CA SER A 54 25.95 -17.45 17.46
C SER A 54 27.48 -17.39 17.46
N GLN A 55 28.14 -17.83 18.54
CA GLN A 55 29.60 -17.74 18.67
C GLN A 55 30.34 -18.95 18.07
N GLN A 56 29.64 -20.07 17.85
CA GLN A 56 30.22 -21.29 17.29
C GLN A 56 30.13 -21.35 15.75
N ARG A 57 29.24 -20.58 15.11
CA ARG A 57 29.17 -20.45 13.64
C ARG A 57 30.12 -19.41 13.06
N GLY A 58 30.59 -18.43 13.85
CA GLY A 58 31.51 -17.38 13.38
C GLY A 58 32.99 -17.79 13.25
N ALA A 59 33.37 -18.98 13.73
CA ALA A 59 34.77 -19.41 13.80
C ALA A 59 35.22 -20.33 12.65
N MET A 60 34.35 -20.67 11.68
CA MET A 60 34.67 -21.65 10.63
C MET A 60 34.70 -21.14 9.18
N ASP A 61 34.63 -19.82 8.95
CA ASP A 61 34.72 -19.21 7.60
C ASP A 61 35.97 -18.34 7.38
N GLN A 62 36.94 -18.39 8.30
CA GLN A 62 38.22 -17.66 8.17
C GLN A 62 39.40 -18.58 7.82
N LEU A 63 39.30 -19.28 6.68
CA LEU A 63 40.47 -19.91 6.05
C LEU A 63 40.26 -20.03 4.53
N GLY A 64 40.68 -19.01 3.79
CA GLY A 64 40.79 -19.11 2.33
C GLY A 64 41.08 -17.81 1.60
N GLY A 65 42.33 -17.59 1.22
CA GLY A 65 42.68 -16.89 -0.04
C GLY A 65 42.95 -15.39 0.02
N ARG A 66 44.16 -15.00 0.46
CA ARG A 66 44.80 -13.73 0.06
C ARG A 66 45.42 -13.89 -1.33
N VAL A 67 45.06 -13.03 -2.28
CA VAL A 67 45.95 -12.69 -3.42
C VAL A 67 45.85 -11.19 -3.64
N ASN A 68 46.97 -10.48 -3.41
CA ASN A 68 47.12 -9.06 -3.67
C ASN A 68 47.53 -8.86 -5.14
N PHE A 69 46.80 -8.03 -5.87
CA PHE A 69 47.33 -7.40 -7.08
C PHE A 69 47.38 -5.88 -6.88
N VAL A 70 48.59 -5.36 -7.00
CA VAL A 70 48.91 -3.93 -7.05
C VAL A 70 48.61 -3.44 -8.45
N ALA A 71 47.80 -2.39 -8.59
CA ALA A 71 47.73 -1.58 -9.80
C ALA A 71 47.77 -0.10 -9.42
N SER A 72 48.58 0.62 -10.20
CA SER A 72 49.11 1.96 -9.97
C SER A 72 48.10 3.08 -10.31
N GLY A 73 48.17 4.13 -9.49
CA GLY A 73 47.74 5.53 -9.64
C GLY A 73 46.86 5.98 -10.80
N GLU A 74 45.72 6.56 -10.45
CA GLU A 74 45.12 7.76 -11.06
C GLU A 74 44.24 8.48 -10.01
N ALA A 75 44.14 9.82 -10.13
CA ALA A 75 43.76 10.81 -9.11
C ALA A 75 42.35 10.65 -8.49
N PRO A 76 42.09 11.19 -7.27
CA PRO A 76 40.85 10.97 -6.56
C PRO A 76 39.72 11.84 -7.12
N ILE A 77 38.76 11.21 -7.80
CA ILE A 77 37.39 11.70 -7.85
C ILE A 77 36.81 11.46 -6.46
N GLU A 78 36.38 12.53 -5.77
CA GLU A 78 35.69 12.45 -4.49
C GLU A 78 34.54 11.43 -4.57
N LYS A 79 34.76 10.26 -4.00
CA LYS A 79 33.69 9.30 -3.71
C LYS A 79 32.90 9.85 -2.53
N MET A 80 31.93 10.72 -2.81
CA MET A 80 30.81 10.92 -1.90
C MET A 80 30.11 9.56 -1.78
N ALA A 81 30.20 8.95 -0.60
CA ALA A 81 29.61 7.65 -0.32
C ALA A 81 28.07 7.77 -0.34
N LEU A 82 27.49 7.54 -1.51
CA LEU A 82 26.07 7.20 -1.67
C LEU A 82 25.90 5.78 -1.13
N VAL A 83 25.48 5.68 0.12
CA VAL A 83 25.16 4.40 0.77
C VAL A 83 23.70 4.08 0.46
N GLY A 84 23.46 3.21 -0.51
CA GLY A 84 22.13 2.75 -0.89
C GLY A 84 22.10 1.24 -1.04
N GLY A 85 21.19 0.58 -0.33
CA GLY A 85 20.92 -0.85 -0.50
C GLY A 85 20.23 -1.12 -1.84
N THR A 86 20.60 -2.20 -2.52
CA THR A 86 19.95 -2.67 -3.73
C THR A 86 19.72 -4.15 -3.58
N HIS A 87 18.49 -4.59 -3.86
CA HIS A 87 18.13 -5.99 -3.80
C HIS A 87 17.36 -6.36 -5.07
N CYS A 88 17.86 -7.40 -5.74
CA CYS A 88 17.30 -7.90 -6.98
C CYS A 88 17.26 -9.43 -6.87
N PRO A 89 16.11 -10.02 -6.47
CA PRO A 89 15.99 -11.46 -6.39
C PRO A 89 16.24 -12.07 -7.76
N HIS A 90 17.10 -13.09 -7.80
CA HIS A 90 17.66 -13.68 -9.02
C HIS A 90 16.61 -14.35 -9.96
N GLN A 91 15.32 -14.40 -9.61
CA GLN A 91 14.38 -15.35 -10.22
C GLN A 91 12.90 -14.96 -10.35
N GLN A 92 12.46 -13.74 -10.06
CA GLN A 92 11.05 -13.38 -10.30
C GLN A 92 10.93 -12.04 -11.01
N GLU A 93 10.93 -12.11 -12.33
CA GLU A 93 10.36 -11.06 -13.14
C GLU A 93 8.84 -11.07 -12.94
N ASN A 94 8.32 -10.11 -12.18
CA ASN A 94 6.89 -9.72 -12.20
C ASN A 94 6.43 -9.25 -13.60
N VAL A 95 7.33 -9.27 -14.59
CA VAL A 95 7.16 -8.79 -15.95
C VAL A 95 6.14 -9.63 -16.70
N ASN A 96 6.08 -10.94 -16.46
CA ASN A 96 5.13 -11.82 -17.13
C ASN A 96 4.26 -12.62 -16.14
N ARG A 97 3.27 -11.92 -15.55
CA ARG A 97 2.17 -12.53 -14.79
C ARG A 97 0.93 -12.80 -15.65
N TYR A 98 1.04 -12.71 -16.98
CA TYR A 98 -0.11 -12.85 -17.88
C TYR A 98 -0.86 -14.17 -17.66
N ASP A 99 -0.15 -15.30 -17.60
CA ASP A 99 -0.77 -16.63 -17.39
C ASP A 99 -1.37 -16.81 -15.98
N ARG A 100 -0.99 -15.96 -15.03
CA ARG A 100 -1.53 -15.95 -13.67
C ARG A 100 -2.74 -15.05 -13.55
N ASP A 101 -2.74 -13.93 -14.27
CA ASP A 101 -3.78 -12.90 -14.20
C ASP A 101 -4.89 -13.13 -15.25
N PHE A 102 -4.61 -13.89 -16.31
CA PHE A 102 -5.56 -14.30 -17.33
C PHE A 102 -5.70 -15.82 -17.36
N TYR A 103 -6.90 -16.29 -17.70
CA TYR A 103 -7.14 -17.70 -17.95
C TYR A 103 -7.88 -17.87 -19.27
N GLN A 104 -7.58 -18.98 -19.94
CA GLN A 104 -8.31 -19.35 -21.14
C GLN A 104 -9.63 -20.02 -20.74
N MET A 105 -10.75 -19.47 -21.20
CA MET A 105 -12.05 -20.12 -21.09
C MET A 105 -12.00 -21.45 -21.86
N LYS A 106 -12.09 -22.56 -21.14
CA LYS A 106 -12.32 -23.88 -21.73
C LYS A 106 -13.82 -24.10 -21.76
N PRO A 107 -14.46 -24.29 -22.92
CA PRO A 107 -15.81 -24.81 -22.93
C PRO A 107 -15.76 -26.20 -22.28
N GLU A 108 -16.46 -26.40 -21.15
CA GLU A 108 -16.68 -27.73 -20.61
C GLU A 108 -17.46 -28.52 -21.67
N ARG A 109 -16.78 -29.40 -22.41
CA ARG A 109 -17.47 -30.46 -23.14
C ARG A 109 -18.12 -31.35 -22.09
N LEU A 110 -19.45 -31.32 -22.01
CA LEU A 110 -20.21 -32.29 -21.24
C LEU A 110 -19.70 -33.69 -21.57
N ASN A 111 -19.41 -34.47 -20.52
CA ASN A 111 -18.87 -35.83 -20.58
C ASN A 111 -19.39 -36.62 -21.79
N GLU A 112 -18.46 -37.06 -22.65
CA GLU A 112 -18.66 -38.06 -23.71
C GLU A 112 -19.14 -39.40 -23.11
N SER A 113 -20.40 -39.45 -22.70
CA SER A 113 -21.08 -40.70 -22.34
C SER A 113 -22.41 -40.87 -23.04
N HIS A 114 -22.87 -39.87 -23.79
CA HIS A 114 -24.02 -40.00 -24.69
C HIS A 114 -23.78 -39.18 -25.96
N LEU A 115 -23.17 -39.82 -26.97
CA LEU A 115 -23.28 -39.38 -28.36
C LEU A 115 -24.71 -39.68 -28.84
N PRO A 116 -25.53 -38.69 -29.25
CA PRO A 116 -26.51 -38.93 -30.29
C PRO A 116 -25.78 -38.92 -31.63
N ASP A 117 -26.11 -39.90 -32.46
CA ASP A 117 -25.50 -40.30 -33.73
C ASP A 117 -25.72 -39.27 -34.85
N TYR A 118 -25.33 -38.01 -34.64
CA TYR A 118 -25.36 -36.97 -35.66
C TYR A 118 -23.94 -36.59 -36.07
N ASN A 119 -23.52 -37.10 -37.22
CA ASN A 119 -22.37 -36.61 -37.97
C ASN A 119 -22.59 -35.12 -38.29
N VAL A 120 -22.06 -34.23 -37.45
CA VAL A 120 -21.90 -32.81 -37.81
C VAL A 120 -20.76 -32.75 -38.83
N PRO A 121 -21.00 -32.31 -40.08
CA PRO A 121 -19.97 -32.29 -41.11
C PRO A 121 -18.85 -31.31 -40.72
N ALA A 122 -17.59 -31.72 -40.93
CA ALA A 122 -16.38 -30.92 -40.69
C ALA A 122 -16.33 -29.55 -41.39
N TYR A 123 -17.31 -29.23 -42.23
CA TYR A 123 -17.48 -27.92 -42.85
C TYR A 123 -18.05 -26.86 -41.88
N VAL A 124 -18.78 -27.28 -40.83
CA VAL A 124 -19.33 -26.34 -39.82
C VAL A 124 -18.21 -25.72 -38.98
N ASP A 125 -17.16 -26.50 -38.67
CA ASP A 125 -15.94 -26.01 -38.00
C ASP A 125 -15.05 -25.14 -38.91
N ALA A 126 -15.19 -25.28 -40.23
CA ALA A 126 -14.41 -24.53 -41.23
C ALA A 126 -15.07 -23.18 -41.61
N GLU A 127 -16.40 -23.09 -41.58
CA GLU A 127 -17.16 -21.83 -41.78
C GLU A 127 -17.31 -21.01 -40.50
N MET A 128 -17.40 -21.65 -39.32
CA MET A 128 -17.27 -20.98 -38.02
C MET A 128 -15.79 -20.92 -37.63
N GLY A 129 -15.01 -20.11 -38.37
CA GLY A 129 -13.57 -20.01 -38.19
C GLY A 129 -13.17 -20.02 -36.71
N LEU A 130 -12.33 -21.00 -36.32
CA LEU A 130 -11.64 -21.14 -35.03
C LEU A 130 -12.18 -20.19 -33.97
N THR A 131 -13.11 -20.65 -33.11
CA THR A 131 -13.56 -19.85 -31.96
C THR A 131 -12.32 -19.25 -31.29
N PRO A 132 -12.12 -17.91 -31.34
CA PRO A 132 -10.88 -17.33 -30.88
C PRO A 132 -10.72 -17.72 -29.41
N ASN A 133 -9.55 -18.26 -29.05
CA ASN A 133 -9.22 -18.62 -27.67
C ASN A 133 -9.51 -17.41 -26.78
N LEU A 134 -10.64 -17.43 -26.08
CA LEU A 134 -11.07 -16.32 -25.26
C LEU A 134 -10.31 -16.35 -23.94
N TRP A 135 -9.47 -15.35 -23.74
CA TRP A 135 -8.80 -15.11 -22.46
C TRP A 135 -9.63 -14.16 -21.63
N CYS A 136 -9.89 -14.53 -20.39
CA CYS A 136 -10.60 -13.72 -19.42
C CYS A 136 -9.65 -13.30 -18.31
N TYR A 137 -9.78 -12.06 -17.87
CA TYR A 137 -9.04 -11.50 -16.75
C TYR A 137 -9.62 -12.02 -15.43
N ARG A 138 -8.80 -12.68 -14.60
CA ARG A 138 -9.26 -13.38 -13.38
C ARG A 138 -9.97 -12.46 -12.41
N GLU A 139 -9.33 -11.36 -12.02
CA GLU A 139 -9.84 -10.42 -11.01
C GLU A 139 -11.12 -9.70 -11.48
N GLY A 140 -11.39 -9.66 -12.78
CA GLY A 140 -12.56 -9.01 -13.34
C GLY A 140 -13.68 -9.93 -13.79
N THR A 141 -13.53 -11.26 -13.69
CA THR A 141 -14.49 -12.22 -14.24
C THR A 141 -15.18 -13.04 -13.15
N ILE A 142 -16.51 -13.12 -13.21
CA ILE A 142 -17.32 -13.95 -12.31
C ILE A 142 -17.31 -15.40 -12.80
N ASN A 143 -17.09 -16.36 -11.88
CA ASN A 143 -17.19 -17.81 -12.10
C ASN A 143 -16.32 -18.32 -13.27
N GLU A 144 -15.07 -18.70 -12.96
CA GLU A 144 -14.09 -19.21 -13.94
C GLU A 144 -14.55 -20.47 -14.71
N SER A 145 -15.53 -21.19 -14.19
CA SER A 145 -16.13 -22.38 -14.79
C SER A 145 -17.59 -22.13 -15.17
N GLN A 146 -17.81 -21.66 -16.39
CA GLN A 146 -19.16 -21.60 -16.92
C GLN A 146 -19.52 -22.96 -17.55
N ARG A 147 -20.51 -23.65 -16.96
CA ARG A 147 -21.25 -24.71 -17.65
C ARG A 147 -22.11 -24.06 -18.73
N LEU A 148 -21.66 -24.09 -19.97
CA LEU A 148 -22.47 -23.72 -21.12
C LEU A 148 -23.52 -24.82 -21.34
N ASN A 149 -24.80 -24.47 -21.37
CA ASN A 149 -25.83 -25.37 -21.87
C ASN A 149 -25.65 -25.48 -23.40
N ASP A 150 -25.67 -26.70 -23.95
CA ASP A 150 -25.40 -27.00 -25.38
C ASP A 150 -26.22 -26.15 -26.37
N VAL A 151 -27.36 -25.62 -25.95
CA VAL A 151 -28.28 -24.84 -26.79
C VAL A 151 -27.80 -23.38 -26.96
N ASP A 152 -27.10 -22.80 -25.99
CA ASP A 152 -26.62 -21.41 -26.04
C ASP A 152 -25.30 -21.25 -26.80
N TYR A 153 -24.47 -22.32 -26.84
CA TYR A 153 -23.18 -22.32 -27.54
C TYR A 153 -23.32 -22.06 -29.06
N LEU A 154 -24.45 -22.46 -29.65
CA LEU A 154 -24.74 -22.28 -31.08
C LEU A 154 -25.30 -20.89 -31.42
N MET A 155 -25.70 -20.10 -30.42
CA MET A 155 -26.45 -18.84 -30.62
C MET A 155 -25.68 -17.59 -30.15
N ALA A 156 -24.67 -17.72 -29.28
CA ALA A 156 -23.87 -16.60 -28.81
C ALA A 156 -22.36 -16.93 -28.75
N PRO A 157 -21.47 -16.02 -29.23
CA PRO A 157 -20.04 -16.23 -29.08
C PRO A 157 -19.65 -16.28 -27.60
N PRO A 158 -18.64 -17.09 -27.21
CA PRO A 158 -18.18 -17.11 -25.82
C PRO A 158 -17.74 -15.71 -25.39
N GLN A 159 -18.22 -15.25 -24.23
CA GLN A 159 -17.92 -13.94 -23.66
C GLN A 159 -17.60 -14.07 -22.16
N CYS A 160 -16.59 -13.33 -21.69
CA CYS A 160 -16.28 -13.25 -20.27
C CYS A 160 -17.40 -12.52 -19.53
N ARG A 161 -17.84 -13.06 -18.39
CA ARG A 161 -18.87 -12.43 -17.55
C ARG A 161 -18.22 -11.52 -16.53
N CYS A 162 -18.28 -10.21 -16.76
CA CYS A 162 -17.55 -9.26 -15.92
C CYS A 162 -18.21 -9.05 -14.55
N GLU A 163 -17.37 -8.95 -13.52
CA GLU A 163 -17.76 -8.55 -12.18
C GLU A 163 -18.17 -7.06 -12.15
N SER A 164 -18.94 -6.68 -11.12
CA SER A 164 -19.33 -5.28 -10.93
C SER A 164 -18.11 -4.39 -10.81
N GLY A 165 -18.02 -3.38 -11.68
CA GLY A 165 -16.87 -2.48 -11.74
C GLY A 165 -15.78 -2.93 -12.72
N TRP A 166 -16.00 -4.00 -13.48
CA TRP A 166 -15.12 -4.46 -14.56
C TRP A 166 -15.86 -4.46 -15.91
N HIS A 167 -15.13 -4.17 -16.97
CA HIS A 167 -15.65 -3.96 -18.32
C HIS A 167 -14.69 -4.50 -19.39
N GLY A 168 -15.15 -4.50 -20.64
CA GLY A 168 -14.38 -5.00 -21.78
C GLY A 168 -14.79 -6.41 -22.19
N ARG A 169 -14.18 -6.92 -23.26
CA ARG A 169 -14.46 -8.25 -23.82
C ARG A 169 -13.93 -9.38 -22.92
N ASP A 170 -12.79 -9.12 -22.29
CA ASP A 170 -12.03 -10.00 -21.41
C ASP A 170 -12.19 -9.62 -19.93
N CYS A 171 -13.02 -8.62 -19.63
CA CYS A 171 -13.22 -8.08 -18.28
C CYS A 171 -11.98 -7.48 -17.61
N GLY A 172 -10.95 -7.09 -18.37
CA GLY A 172 -9.74 -6.48 -17.81
C GLY A 172 -9.76 -4.96 -17.65
N GLN A 173 -10.88 -4.29 -17.96
CA GLN A 173 -10.98 -2.83 -17.87
C GLN A 173 -11.70 -2.41 -16.58
N PRO A 174 -10.98 -1.97 -15.53
CA PRO A 174 -11.64 -1.55 -14.30
C PRO A 174 -12.43 -0.24 -14.53
N GLU A 175 -13.49 -0.04 -13.74
CA GLU A 175 -14.46 1.06 -13.88
C GLU A 175 -13.79 2.43 -13.98
N ILE A 176 -12.72 2.63 -13.22
CA ILE A 176 -11.94 3.86 -13.25
C ILE A 176 -11.32 4.16 -14.62
N ILE A 177 -10.76 3.15 -15.26
CA ILE A 177 -10.17 3.25 -16.60
C ILE A 177 -11.29 3.41 -17.62
N TRP A 178 -12.32 2.57 -17.53
CA TRP A 178 -13.46 2.61 -18.43
C TRP A 178 -14.07 4.01 -18.52
N ARG A 179 -14.29 4.65 -17.37
CA ARG A 179 -14.78 6.03 -17.28
C ARG A 179 -13.80 7.06 -17.85
N ALA A 180 -12.50 6.90 -17.58
CA ALA A 180 -11.46 7.76 -18.15
C ALA A 180 -11.38 7.65 -19.68
N LEU A 181 -11.55 6.45 -20.24
CA LEU A 181 -11.57 6.21 -21.68
C LEU A 181 -12.81 6.84 -22.34
N MET A 182 -13.99 6.69 -21.71
CA MET A 182 -15.23 7.30 -22.22
C MET A 182 -15.17 8.83 -22.23
N THR A 183 -14.53 9.45 -21.23
CA THR A 183 -14.41 10.91 -21.13
C THR A 183 -13.34 11.47 -22.07
N SER A 184 -12.17 10.81 -22.17
CA SER A 184 -11.08 11.23 -23.05
C SER A 184 -11.46 11.20 -24.53
N ASN A 185 -12.25 10.21 -24.97
CA ASN A 185 -12.78 10.14 -26.34
C ASN A 185 -13.66 11.35 -26.72
N ARG A 186 -14.33 11.99 -25.74
CA ARG A 186 -15.12 13.20 -25.98
C ARG A 186 -14.27 14.47 -25.97
N ALA A 187 -13.25 14.51 -25.11
CA ALA A 187 -12.33 15.65 -24.98
C ALA A 187 -11.33 15.75 -26.14
N SER A 188 -10.83 14.62 -26.63
CA SER A 188 -9.89 14.52 -27.76
C SER A 188 -10.44 15.21 -29.02
N LYS A 189 -11.76 15.08 -29.28
CA LYS A 189 -12.45 15.75 -30.40
C LYS A 189 -12.49 17.28 -30.32
N ARG A 190 -12.23 17.88 -29.15
CA ARG A 190 -12.30 19.34 -28.93
C ARG A 190 -10.96 19.97 -28.55
N GLY A 191 -10.01 19.20 -28.01
CA GLY A 191 -8.79 19.73 -27.38
C GLY A 191 -7.46 19.19 -27.92
N GLY A 192 -7.47 18.35 -28.97
CA GLY A 192 -6.24 17.86 -29.60
C GLY A 192 -5.39 16.91 -28.73
N SER A 193 -5.92 16.41 -27.61
CA SER A 193 -5.26 15.34 -26.85
C SER A 193 -5.40 14.00 -27.58
N THR A 194 -4.28 13.28 -27.73
CA THR A 194 -4.30 11.93 -28.28
C THR A 194 -4.90 10.96 -27.25
N PRO A 195 -5.91 10.17 -27.63
CA PRO A 195 -6.49 9.18 -26.72
C PRO A 195 -5.47 8.10 -26.39
N LEU A 196 -5.63 7.45 -25.23
CA LEU A 196 -4.81 6.31 -24.85
C LEU A 196 -4.93 5.22 -25.91
N GLN A 197 -3.81 4.82 -26.50
CA GLN A 197 -3.77 3.78 -27.53
C GLN A 197 -3.75 2.42 -26.84
N LEU A 198 -4.77 1.61 -27.12
CA LEU A 198 -4.93 0.30 -26.53
C LEU A 198 -4.50 -0.82 -27.50
N VAL A 199 -3.94 -1.88 -26.95
CA VAL A 199 -3.64 -3.15 -27.61
C VAL A 199 -4.36 -4.27 -26.88
N GLU A 200 -4.53 -5.40 -27.57
CA GLU A 200 -5.00 -6.63 -26.93
C GLU A 200 -3.93 -7.14 -25.96
N ALA A 201 -4.34 -7.51 -24.76
CA ALA A 201 -3.42 -8.03 -23.76
C ALA A 201 -2.80 -9.34 -24.26
N SER A 202 -1.48 -9.47 -24.14
CA SER A 202 -0.77 -10.67 -24.55
C SER A 202 0.42 -10.95 -23.63
N SER A 203 0.81 -12.21 -23.54
CA SER A 203 2.02 -12.63 -22.82
C SER A 203 3.33 -12.11 -23.46
N THR A 204 3.28 -11.56 -24.67
CA THR A 204 4.47 -11.12 -25.43
C THR A 204 4.73 -9.61 -25.36
N SER A 205 3.74 -8.82 -24.96
CA SER A 205 3.78 -7.35 -25.01
C SER A 205 3.51 -6.78 -23.62
N LEU A 206 4.44 -7.00 -22.70
CA LEU A 206 4.29 -6.63 -21.30
C LEU A 206 5.28 -5.54 -20.94
N HIS A 207 4.77 -4.49 -20.30
CA HIS A 207 5.60 -3.40 -19.82
C HIS A 207 6.13 -3.70 -18.42
N ARG A 208 7.39 -3.36 -18.16
CA ARG A 208 7.89 -3.33 -16.78
C ARG A 208 7.48 -2.03 -16.11
N LEU A 209 7.06 -2.12 -14.86
CA LEU A 209 6.67 -0.99 -14.04
C LEU A 209 7.72 -0.70 -12.98
N PHE A 210 8.39 0.43 -13.12
CA PHE A 210 9.26 1.01 -12.10
C PHE A 210 8.46 2.00 -11.27
N TYR A 211 8.48 1.87 -9.95
CA TYR A 211 7.86 2.84 -9.05
C TYR A 211 8.92 3.68 -8.34
N MET A 212 9.10 4.91 -8.79
CA MET A 212 9.97 5.90 -8.16
C MET A 212 9.23 6.66 -7.08
N LEU A 213 9.61 6.39 -5.83
CA LEU A 213 8.95 6.88 -4.63
C LEU A 213 9.82 7.92 -3.92
N GLU A 214 9.31 9.14 -3.84
CA GLU A 214 9.88 10.24 -3.08
C GLU A 214 9.33 10.26 -1.66
N LEU A 215 10.16 9.93 -0.67
CA LEU A 215 9.70 9.93 0.72
C LEU A 215 9.80 11.30 1.40
N GLY A 216 10.68 12.18 0.91
CA GLY A 216 11.01 13.44 1.56
C GLY A 216 11.95 13.26 2.75
N ALA A 217 11.81 14.14 3.75
CA ALA A 217 12.60 14.08 4.98
C ALA A 217 12.19 12.88 5.86
N TRP A 218 13.18 12.09 6.28
CA TRP A 218 12.96 10.88 7.07
C TRP A 218 12.16 11.09 8.36
N ASP A 219 12.35 12.23 9.02
CA ASP A 219 11.70 12.57 10.30
C ASP A 219 10.18 12.78 10.19
N HIS A 220 9.64 12.85 8.97
CA HIS A 220 8.22 13.11 8.71
C HIS A 220 7.52 11.96 7.98
N LEU A 221 8.19 10.81 7.91
CA LEU A 221 7.71 9.64 7.18
C LEU A 221 6.76 8.79 8.02
N SER A 222 5.56 8.54 7.51
CA SER A 222 4.65 7.53 8.04
C SER A 222 5.10 6.14 7.55
N LEU A 223 5.73 5.36 8.44
CA LEU A 223 6.20 4.01 8.10
C LEU A 223 5.02 3.04 7.81
N GLU A 224 3.89 3.20 8.50
CA GLU A 224 2.69 2.39 8.26
C GLU A 224 2.10 2.66 6.88
N LEU A 225 2.02 3.93 6.47
CA LEU A 225 1.55 4.29 5.13
C LEU A 225 2.52 3.83 4.03
N LEU A 226 3.83 3.92 4.28
CA LEU A 226 4.84 3.40 3.36
C LEU A 226 4.73 1.88 3.18
N GLU A 227 4.57 1.14 4.28
CA GLU A 227 4.36 -0.31 4.20
C GLU A 227 3.10 -0.65 3.40
N LEU A 228 2.00 0.06 3.64
CA LEU A 228 0.75 -0.09 2.89
C LEU A 228 0.95 0.18 1.39
N GLN A 229 1.70 1.22 1.01
CA GLN A 229 2.00 1.53 -0.39
C GLN A 229 2.77 0.41 -1.08
N ILE A 230 3.80 -0.12 -0.41
CA ILE A 230 4.62 -1.21 -0.95
C ILE A 230 3.76 -2.47 -1.11
N ARG A 231 3.01 -2.87 -0.07
CA ARG A 231 2.19 -4.09 -0.12
C ARG A 231 1.07 -4.02 -1.14
N ALA A 232 0.37 -2.90 -1.22
CA ALA A 232 -0.70 -2.72 -2.21
C ALA A 232 -0.19 -2.88 -3.65
N LEU A 233 1.09 -2.58 -3.91
CA LEU A 233 1.66 -2.54 -5.26
C LEU A 233 2.70 -3.63 -5.54
N ILE A 234 3.06 -4.47 -4.56
CA ILE A 234 4.13 -5.49 -4.69
C ILE A 234 3.85 -6.50 -5.80
N GLU A 235 2.57 -6.74 -6.09
CA GLU A 235 2.12 -7.64 -7.13
C GLU A 235 2.21 -7.07 -8.55
N VAL A 236 2.28 -5.74 -8.67
CA VAL A 236 2.16 -5.02 -9.95
C VAL A 236 3.49 -4.38 -10.35
N VAL A 237 4.21 -3.83 -9.37
CA VAL A 237 5.49 -3.14 -9.53
C VAL A 237 6.61 -4.17 -9.66
N ASP A 238 7.46 -3.96 -10.66
CA ASP A 238 8.62 -4.82 -10.91
C ASP A 238 9.83 -4.39 -10.07
N TYR A 239 10.04 -3.08 -9.90
CA TYR A 239 11.13 -2.51 -9.12
C TYR A 239 10.69 -1.25 -8.37
N PHE A 240 10.91 -1.22 -7.06
CA PHE A 240 10.72 -0.04 -6.23
C PHE A 240 12.01 0.79 -6.17
N LEU A 241 11.94 2.06 -6.57
CA LEU A 241 13.06 2.99 -6.63
C LEU A 241 12.83 4.09 -5.60
N ILE A 242 13.34 3.90 -4.39
CA ILE A 242 12.95 4.71 -3.23
C ILE A 242 14.07 5.69 -2.89
N TYR A 243 13.76 6.97 -2.82
CA TYR A 243 14.71 7.99 -2.38
C TYR A 243 14.16 8.87 -1.26
N TYR A 244 15.06 9.26 -0.36
CA TYR A 244 14.73 10.04 0.83
C TYR A 244 15.89 10.90 1.29
N VAL A 245 15.57 11.95 2.04
CA VAL A 245 16.55 12.84 2.67
C VAL A 245 16.70 12.44 4.12
N SER A 246 17.94 12.17 4.55
CA SER A 246 18.23 11.93 5.95
C SER A 246 19.59 12.48 6.40
N ASN A 247 19.53 13.22 7.50
CA ASN A 247 20.69 13.80 8.17
C ASN A 247 21.21 12.91 9.33
N GLY A 248 20.48 11.86 9.69
CA GLY A 248 20.74 11.05 10.90
C GLY A 248 21.50 9.75 10.64
N SER A 249 22.04 9.13 11.70
CA SER A 249 22.68 7.81 11.63
C SER A 249 21.80 6.65 12.15
N LYS A 250 20.61 6.97 12.69
CA LYS A 250 19.68 6.02 13.31
C LYS A 250 18.38 5.92 12.51
N GLU A 251 18.48 5.47 11.27
CA GLU A 251 17.31 5.06 10.49
C GLU A 251 16.92 3.63 10.84
N ARG A 252 15.61 3.35 10.91
CA ARG A 252 15.15 1.97 10.78
C ARG A 252 15.52 1.49 9.38
N SER A 253 16.04 0.27 9.27
CA SER A 253 16.40 -0.26 7.96
C SER A 253 15.14 -0.48 7.11
N LEU A 254 14.98 0.33 6.06
CA LEU A 254 13.95 0.10 5.03
C LEU A 254 14.08 -1.28 4.40
N GLU A 255 15.29 -1.83 4.35
CA GLU A 255 15.57 -3.16 3.80
C GLU A 255 14.79 -4.25 4.56
N SER A 256 14.62 -4.08 5.88
CA SER A 256 13.83 -5.02 6.69
C SER A 256 12.33 -4.96 6.39
N MET A 257 11.80 -3.78 6.02
CA MET A 257 10.39 -3.58 5.65
C MET A 257 10.11 -4.12 4.24
N LEU A 258 11.02 -3.83 3.30
CA LEU A 258 10.93 -4.30 1.92
C LEU A 258 11.06 -5.83 1.87
N GLY A 259 11.97 -6.38 2.67
CA GLY A 259 12.17 -7.81 2.76
C GLY A 259 12.85 -8.39 1.52
N SER A 260 13.05 -9.71 1.52
CA SER A 260 13.83 -10.40 0.48
C SER A 260 13.06 -10.70 -0.80
N GLN A 261 11.74 -10.47 -0.83
CA GLN A 261 10.89 -10.79 -1.99
C GLN A 261 10.70 -9.58 -2.92
N THR A 262 10.89 -8.36 -2.44
CA THR A 262 10.74 -7.14 -3.23
C THR A 262 12.03 -6.79 -3.97
N SER A 263 11.94 -6.51 -5.27
CA SER A 263 13.06 -5.88 -5.98
C SER A 263 13.07 -4.37 -5.69
N TYR A 264 14.16 -3.86 -5.13
CA TYR A 264 14.26 -2.45 -4.80
C TYR A 264 15.65 -1.87 -4.97
N THR A 265 15.70 -0.56 -5.12
CA THR A 265 16.93 0.24 -5.03
C THR A 265 16.66 1.45 -4.14
N LEU A 266 17.55 1.68 -3.17
CA LEU A 266 17.47 2.79 -2.25
C LEU A 266 18.48 3.87 -2.63
N LEU A 267 18.08 5.13 -2.49
CA LEU A 267 18.95 6.28 -2.58
C LEU A 267 18.75 7.17 -1.37
N ARG A 268 19.80 7.31 -0.58
CA ARG A 268 19.84 8.25 0.54
C ARG A 268 20.52 9.55 0.11
N CYS A 269 19.82 10.67 0.29
CA CYS A 269 20.33 12.01 0.05
C CYS A 269 20.74 12.69 1.37
N SER A 270 21.85 13.43 1.35
CA SER A 270 22.33 14.19 2.51
C SER A 270 21.59 15.51 2.73
N SER A 271 20.94 16.06 1.71
CA SER A 271 20.18 17.31 1.79
C SER A 271 19.11 17.35 0.71
N GLU A 272 18.05 18.15 0.91
CA GLU A 272 16.99 18.36 -0.08
C GLU A 272 17.52 18.96 -1.39
N SER A 273 18.49 19.87 -1.32
CA SER A 273 19.11 20.50 -2.50
C SER A 273 19.77 19.49 -3.43
N ASN A 274 20.23 18.36 -2.87
CA ASN A 274 20.93 17.31 -3.57
C ASN A 274 20.03 16.09 -3.78
N CYS A 275 18.71 16.24 -3.74
CA CYS A 275 17.75 15.14 -3.85
C CYS A 275 16.73 15.37 -4.97
N SER A 276 17.21 15.76 -6.16
CA SER A 276 16.33 15.94 -7.31
C SER A 276 15.90 14.61 -7.92
N SER A 277 14.68 14.57 -8.47
CA SER A 277 14.14 13.40 -9.17
C SER A 277 15.00 12.95 -10.35
N SER A 278 15.66 13.87 -11.06
CA SER A 278 16.54 13.56 -12.20
C SER A 278 17.86 12.93 -11.78
N MET A 279 18.43 13.37 -10.65
CA MET A 279 19.59 12.74 -10.04
C MET A 279 19.22 11.35 -9.53
N ALA A 280 18.09 11.23 -8.84
CA ALA A 280 17.58 9.95 -8.33
C ALA A 280 17.38 8.93 -9.45
N TYR A 281 16.66 9.30 -10.51
CA TYR A 281 16.48 8.46 -11.69
C TYR A 281 17.83 8.01 -12.30
N SER A 282 18.79 8.93 -12.44
CA SER A 282 20.11 8.63 -12.99
C SER A 282 20.89 7.63 -12.12
N HIS A 283 20.78 7.75 -10.79
CA HIS A 283 21.35 6.81 -9.83
C HIS A 283 20.71 5.42 -9.98
N PHE A 284 19.38 5.34 -9.94
CA PHE A 284 18.64 4.09 -10.05
C PHE A 284 18.92 3.35 -11.35
N ARG A 285 18.90 4.05 -12.49
CA ARG A 285 19.21 3.46 -13.80
C ARG A 285 20.61 2.84 -13.82
N ARG A 286 21.60 3.51 -13.23
CA ARG A 286 22.98 3.00 -13.14
C ARG A 286 23.05 1.77 -12.23
N GLN A 287 22.40 1.85 -11.07
CA GLN A 287 22.47 0.82 -10.05
C GLN A 287 21.78 -0.48 -10.51
N LEU A 288 20.59 -0.38 -11.10
CA LEU A 288 19.89 -1.52 -11.70
C LEU A 288 20.71 -2.19 -12.80
N TRP A 289 21.39 -1.40 -13.64
CA TRP A 289 22.27 -1.94 -14.67
C TRP A 289 23.48 -2.68 -14.07
N GLN A 290 24.16 -2.05 -13.10
CA GLN A 290 25.40 -2.59 -12.54
C GLN A 290 25.19 -3.79 -11.62
N GLN A 291 24.13 -3.77 -10.82
CA GLN A 291 23.91 -4.78 -9.78
C GLN A 291 22.90 -5.85 -10.17
N CYS A 292 21.99 -5.53 -11.08
CA CYS A 292 20.89 -6.44 -11.45
C CYS A 292 20.90 -6.81 -12.94
N GLY A 293 21.78 -6.21 -13.75
CA GLY A 293 21.81 -6.43 -15.20
C GLY A 293 20.56 -5.92 -15.93
N VAL A 294 19.74 -5.09 -15.28
CA VAL A 294 18.45 -4.64 -15.81
C VAL A 294 18.66 -3.38 -16.64
N GLN A 295 18.39 -3.48 -17.95
CA GLN A 295 18.39 -2.33 -18.84
C GLN A 295 16.99 -1.77 -19.02
N MET A 296 16.73 -0.56 -18.52
CA MET A 296 15.49 0.18 -18.73
C MET A 296 15.29 0.53 -20.22
N GLN A 297 14.11 0.20 -20.76
CA GLN A 297 13.70 0.42 -22.15
C GLN A 297 12.72 1.59 -22.27
N ALA A 298 12.64 2.20 -23.46
CA ALA A 298 11.78 3.37 -23.68
C ALA A 298 10.27 3.09 -23.46
N GLN A 299 9.84 1.84 -23.69
CA GLN A 299 8.46 1.40 -23.49
C GLN A 299 8.13 1.04 -22.04
N ASP A 300 9.12 0.80 -21.19
CA ASP A 300 8.87 0.50 -19.77
C ASP A 300 8.15 1.70 -19.11
N LEU A 301 7.33 1.40 -18.11
CA LEU A 301 6.54 2.39 -17.39
C LEU A 301 7.29 2.88 -16.15
N LEU A 302 7.21 4.18 -15.89
CA LEU A 302 7.64 4.80 -14.65
C LEU A 302 6.43 5.44 -13.98
N LEU A 303 6.09 4.93 -12.79
CA LEU A 303 5.23 5.62 -11.83
C LEU A 303 6.12 6.47 -10.92
N HIS A 304 5.81 7.75 -10.77
CA HIS A 304 6.42 8.63 -9.80
C HIS A 304 5.37 9.11 -8.81
N GLY A 305 5.66 9.03 -7.51
CA GLY A 305 4.75 9.42 -6.43
C GLY A 305 5.47 9.81 -5.15
N ASP A 306 4.71 10.27 -4.16
CA ASP A 306 5.20 10.67 -2.86
C ASP A 306 4.78 9.70 -1.75
N SER A 307 5.31 9.91 -0.54
CA SER A 307 4.99 9.14 0.67
C SER A 307 3.56 9.25 1.17
N GLY A 308 2.73 10.15 0.61
CA GLY A 308 1.33 10.35 1.04
C GLY A 308 0.30 9.55 0.24
N THR A 309 0.71 8.87 -0.84
CA THR A 309 -0.22 8.36 -1.86
C THR A 309 -0.17 6.84 -2.03
N VAL A 310 -1.33 6.18 -1.93
CA VAL A 310 -1.52 4.77 -2.31
C VAL A 310 -2.29 4.70 -3.64
N TYR A 311 -1.65 4.22 -4.70
CA TYR A 311 -2.28 4.11 -6.03
C TYR A 311 -3.13 2.85 -6.18
N ALA A 312 -4.17 2.92 -7.02
CA ALA A 312 -5.04 1.77 -7.29
C ALA A 312 -4.31 0.69 -8.13
N PRO A 313 -4.13 -0.55 -7.62
CA PRO A 313 -3.39 -1.59 -8.33
C PRO A 313 -4.03 -1.97 -9.67
N ALA A 314 -5.35 -2.07 -9.72
CA ALA A 314 -6.11 -2.42 -10.93
C ALA A 314 -5.85 -1.44 -12.10
N ALA A 315 -5.72 -0.14 -11.82
CA ALA A 315 -5.42 0.86 -12.84
C ALA A 315 -4.01 0.68 -13.43
N LEU A 316 -3.03 0.32 -12.59
CA LEU A 316 -1.66 0.08 -13.01
C LEU A 316 -1.53 -1.23 -13.80
N LYS A 317 -2.21 -2.31 -13.36
CA LYS A 317 -2.29 -3.57 -14.12
C LYS A 317 -2.88 -3.33 -15.51
N PHE A 318 -3.95 -2.53 -15.61
CA PHE A 318 -4.52 -2.17 -16.90
C PHE A 318 -3.50 -1.50 -17.84
N LEU A 319 -2.75 -0.52 -17.34
CA LEU A 319 -1.74 0.17 -18.15
C LEU A 319 -0.61 -0.78 -18.58
N LYS A 320 -0.23 -1.73 -17.72
CA LYS A 320 0.80 -2.73 -18.02
C LYS A 320 0.38 -3.72 -19.12
N TYR A 321 -0.90 -4.10 -19.18
CA TYR A 321 -1.41 -5.09 -20.14
C TYR A 321 -1.97 -4.51 -21.44
N TYR A 322 -2.64 -3.35 -21.37
CA TYR A 322 -3.45 -2.86 -22.48
C TYR A 322 -2.89 -1.61 -23.15
N ALA A 323 -2.00 -0.84 -22.51
CA ALA A 323 -1.50 0.39 -23.12
C ALA A 323 -0.39 0.08 -24.12
N LYS A 324 -0.46 0.63 -25.33
CA LYS A 324 0.66 0.58 -26.29
C LYS A 324 1.78 1.53 -25.88
N ASP A 325 1.39 2.74 -25.51
CA ASP A 325 2.24 3.81 -25.00
C ASP A 325 1.42 4.60 -23.96
N VAL A 326 2.03 4.87 -22.81
CA VAL A 326 1.42 5.66 -21.74
C VAL A 326 1.98 7.07 -21.80
N LEU A 327 1.19 7.98 -22.38
CA LEU A 327 1.44 9.42 -22.26
C LEU A 327 1.40 9.83 -20.78
N PRO A 328 2.03 10.95 -20.37
CA PRO A 328 2.03 11.34 -18.96
C PRO A 328 0.60 11.53 -18.39
N LEU A 329 0.22 10.65 -17.45
CA LEU A 329 -1.08 10.63 -16.78
C LEU A 329 -0.93 10.97 -15.29
N LYS A 330 -1.81 11.81 -14.75
CA LYS A 330 -1.92 12.06 -13.29
C LYS A 330 -2.98 11.17 -12.66
N PHE A 331 -2.88 10.93 -11.36
CA PHE A 331 -3.94 10.24 -10.63
C PHE A 331 -4.82 11.25 -9.90
N ARG A 332 -6.13 11.07 -9.99
CA ARG A 332 -7.07 11.76 -9.13
C ARG A 332 -7.27 10.93 -7.86
N LEU A 333 -6.83 11.47 -6.73
CA LEU A 333 -6.78 10.77 -5.46
C LEU A 333 -7.89 11.25 -4.54
N LYS A 334 -8.46 10.32 -3.76
CA LYS A 334 -9.34 10.66 -2.65
C LYS A 334 -8.52 11.37 -1.56
N TYR A 335 -8.97 12.54 -1.12
CA TYR A 335 -8.21 13.39 -0.21
C TYR A 335 -8.61 13.12 1.25
N ASN A 336 -7.80 12.33 1.94
CA ASN A 336 -7.95 12.05 3.35
C ASN A 336 -6.92 12.85 4.18
N VAL A 337 -7.24 13.09 5.45
CA VAL A 337 -6.43 13.98 6.31
C VAL A 337 -5.70 13.19 7.38
N TYR A 338 -6.38 12.69 8.40
CA TYR A 338 -5.76 12.03 9.57
C TYR A 338 -5.74 10.50 9.49
N GLY A 339 -6.46 9.95 8.52
CA GLY A 339 -6.72 8.54 8.29
C GLY A 339 -7.77 8.41 7.20
N PHE A 340 -8.02 7.20 6.71
CA PHE A 340 -9.05 6.94 5.68
C PHE A 340 -10.48 7.19 6.19
N TYR A 341 -10.65 7.42 7.49
CA TYR A 341 -11.92 7.78 8.13
C TYR A 341 -12.25 9.28 8.11
N TRP A 342 -11.33 10.17 7.72
CA TRP A 342 -11.58 11.62 7.62
C TRP A 342 -11.25 12.15 6.23
N GLN A 343 -12.28 12.58 5.50
CA GLN A 343 -12.15 13.19 4.18
C GLN A 343 -12.35 14.70 4.21
N HIS A 344 -11.56 15.43 3.42
CA HIS A 344 -11.77 16.85 3.24
C HIS A 344 -12.98 17.13 2.32
N PRO A 345 -13.94 18.00 2.69
CA PRO A 345 -15.22 18.15 1.99
C PRO A 345 -15.12 18.70 0.57
N LYS A 346 -14.12 19.55 0.31
CA LYS A 346 -14.00 20.32 -0.95
C LYS A 346 -12.70 20.07 -1.73
N LYS A 347 -11.83 19.17 -1.27
CA LYS A 347 -10.51 18.96 -1.87
C LYS A 347 -10.45 17.58 -2.50
N THR A 348 -9.86 17.53 -3.68
CA THR A 348 -9.36 16.31 -4.32
C THR A 348 -7.93 16.60 -4.76
N LEU A 349 -7.05 15.61 -4.72
CA LEU A 349 -5.66 15.81 -5.12
C LEU A 349 -5.42 15.23 -6.51
N LEU A 350 -4.76 16.00 -7.39
CA LEU A 350 -4.14 15.48 -8.60
C LEU A 350 -2.65 15.34 -8.33
N ASN A 351 -2.19 14.13 -8.06
CA ASN A 351 -0.80 13.86 -7.73
C ASN A 351 -0.35 12.53 -8.32
N GLY A 352 0.95 12.30 -8.31
CA GLY A 352 1.58 11.21 -9.01
C GLY A 352 1.59 11.42 -10.52
N VAL A 353 2.51 10.76 -11.19
CA VAL A 353 2.52 10.69 -12.66
C VAL A 353 2.97 9.31 -13.11
N ILE A 354 2.32 8.76 -14.12
CA ILE A 354 2.77 7.57 -14.82
C ILE A 354 2.96 7.86 -16.31
N SER A 355 4.06 7.38 -16.88
CA SER A 355 4.30 7.41 -18.32
C SER A 355 5.25 6.31 -18.76
N SER A 356 5.33 6.05 -20.06
CA SER A 356 6.47 5.33 -20.65
C SER A 356 7.76 6.13 -20.43
N LEU A 357 8.90 5.45 -20.26
CA LEU A 357 10.21 6.08 -20.05
C LEU A 357 10.64 6.97 -21.21
N GLY A 358 10.17 6.70 -22.44
CA GLY A 358 10.38 7.57 -23.59
C GLY A 358 9.95 9.03 -23.33
N HIS A 359 8.82 9.24 -22.63
CA HIS A 359 8.32 10.58 -22.31
C HIS A 359 9.11 11.25 -21.18
N LEU A 360 9.69 10.47 -20.27
CA LEU A 360 10.58 10.98 -19.23
C LEU A 360 11.87 11.57 -19.84
N HIS A 361 12.40 10.99 -20.93
CA HIS A 361 13.53 11.57 -21.66
C HIS A 361 13.20 12.95 -22.22
N SER A 362 12.01 13.15 -22.78
CA SER A 362 11.55 14.48 -23.23
C SER A 362 11.37 15.47 -22.07
N ALA A 363 11.07 14.96 -20.87
CA ALA A 363 11.02 15.73 -19.63
C ALA A 363 12.39 15.91 -18.96
N GLN A 364 13.51 15.65 -19.65
CA GLN A 364 14.87 15.81 -19.14
C GLN A 364 15.17 14.97 -17.90
N LEU A 365 14.58 13.77 -17.82
CA LEU A 365 14.72 12.85 -16.69
C LEU A 365 14.13 13.37 -15.37
N ASP A 366 13.41 14.49 -15.38
CA ASP A 366 12.78 15.09 -14.19
C ASP A 366 11.31 14.66 -14.11
N ALA A 367 11.00 13.85 -13.10
CA ALA A 367 9.64 13.36 -12.87
C ALA A 367 8.66 14.46 -12.42
N HIS A 368 9.12 15.53 -11.76
CA HIS A 368 8.26 16.67 -11.45
C HIS A 368 7.94 17.47 -12.71
N ARG A 369 8.91 17.60 -13.63
CA ARG A 369 8.63 18.19 -14.94
C ARG A 369 7.65 17.35 -15.74
N LEU A 370 7.82 16.02 -15.74
CA LEU A 370 6.88 15.09 -16.33
C LEU A 370 5.47 15.26 -15.75
N HIS A 371 5.35 15.36 -14.41
CA HIS A 371 4.09 15.64 -13.74
C HIS A 371 3.48 16.98 -14.18
N ARG A 372 4.27 18.04 -14.38
CA ARG A 372 3.73 19.32 -14.89
C ARG A 372 3.22 19.23 -16.32
N LEU A 373 3.83 18.39 -17.16
CA LEU A 373 3.47 18.19 -18.56
C LEU A 373 2.26 17.25 -18.75
N ALA A 374 1.91 16.46 -17.73
CA ALA A 374 0.77 15.55 -17.80
C ALA A 374 -0.55 16.31 -17.95
N SER A 375 -1.22 16.07 -19.09
CA SER A 375 -2.47 16.72 -19.48
C SER A 375 -3.70 15.86 -19.20
N SER A 376 -3.52 14.55 -19.05
CA SER A 376 -4.59 13.59 -18.84
C SER A 376 -4.60 13.10 -17.39
N THR A 377 -5.77 12.68 -16.92
CA THR A 377 -5.99 12.25 -15.53
C THR A 377 -6.69 10.91 -15.51
N LEU A 378 -6.24 10.03 -14.63
CA LEU A 378 -6.81 8.74 -14.32
C LEU A 378 -7.70 8.88 -13.07
N GLY A 379 -8.97 8.57 -13.23
CA GLY A 379 -10.00 8.75 -12.21
C GLY A 379 -10.86 10.01 -12.36
N ASP A 380 -12.02 9.97 -11.72
CA ASP A 380 -12.99 11.06 -11.67
C ASP A 380 -13.38 11.38 -10.21
N LEU A 381 -14.37 12.25 -10.00
CA LEU A 381 -14.76 12.70 -8.65
C LEU A 381 -15.39 11.59 -7.79
N ASN A 382 -15.81 10.48 -8.40
CA ASN A 382 -16.49 9.36 -7.74
C ASN A 382 -15.68 8.05 -7.83
N HIS A 383 -14.72 7.96 -8.75
CA HIS A 383 -13.86 6.78 -8.97
C HIS A 383 -12.40 7.22 -8.95
N TYR A 384 -11.75 7.03 -7.80
CA TYR A 384 -10.42 7.58 -7.55
C TYR A 384 -9.30 6.64 -8.01
N GLY A 385 -8.24 7.21 -8.59
CA GLY A 385 -7.01 6.52 -9.01
C GLY A 385 -6.13 6.05 -7.86
N GLY A 386 -6.60 6.23 -6.63
CA GLY A 386 -5.90 5.94 -5.41
C GLY A 386 -6.39 6.82 -4.27
N TRP A 387 -5.66 6.77 -3.17
CA TRP A 387 -5.93 7.49 -1.94
C TRP A 387 -4.72 8.33 -1.58
N ASN A 388 -4.96 9.55 -1.11
CA ASN A 388 -3.97 10.39 -0.47
C ASN A 388 -4.29 10.51 1.02
N CYS A 389 -3.27 10.58 1.85
CA CYS A 389 -3.41 10.98 3.24
C CYS A 389 -2.37 12.05 3.60
N GLU A 390 -2.85 13.26 3.92
CA GLU A 390 -1.99 14.41 4.18
C GLU A 390 -1.23 14.32 5.52
N LEU A 391 -1.92 13.89 6.58
CA LEU A 391 -1.45 13.90 7.97
C LEU A 391 -1.75 12.55 8.67
N CYS A 392 -1.58 11.44 7.95
CA CYS A 392 -1.63 10.07 8.52
C CYS A 392 -0.38 9.78 9.38
N LEU A 393 -0.23 10.56 10.45
CA LEU A 393 0.87 10.53 11.39
C LEU A 393 0.31 10.60 12.81
N PRO A 394 1.00 10.03 13.81
CA PRO A 394 0.67 10.27 15.20
C PRO A 394 0.69 11.77 15.54
N PRO A 395 -0.14 12.24 16.49
CA PRO A 395 -0.23 13.65 16.88
C PRO A 395 1.12 14.30 17.18
N GLU A 396 2.02 13.59 17.85
CA GLU A 396 3.36 14.07 18.19
C GLU A 396 4.21 14.33 16.94
N GLN A 397 4.10 13.45 15.94
CA GLN A 397 4.81 13.60 14.67
C GLN A 397 4.22 14.71 13.81
N ILE A 398 2.90 14.92 13.86
CA ILE A 398 2.27 16.07 13.21
C ILE A 398 2.82 17.37 13.81
N VAL A 399 2.92 17.48 15.13
CA VAL A 399 3.52 18.66 15.79
C VAL A 399 4.95 18.91 15.31
N LEU A 400 5.78 17.86 15.25
CA LEU A 400 7.16 17.97 14.75
C LEU A 400 7.21 18.43 13.29
N LEU A 401 6.34 17.88 12.43
CA LEU A 401 6.20 18.31 11.04
C LEU A 401 5.80 19.78 10.94
N LEU A 402 4.84 20.24 11.76
CA LEU A 402 4.40 21.64 11.74
C LEU A 402 5.50 22.61 12.21
N GLN A 403 6.34 22.19 13.16
CA GLN A 403 7.45 22.98 13.67
C GLN A 403 8.63 23.07 12.70
N SER A 404 8.90 22.00 11.94
CA SER A 404 9.96 21.96 10.93
C SER A 404 9.56 22.64 9.62
N SER A 405 8.25 22.74 9.36
CA SER A 405 7.65 23.29 8.14
C SER A 405 7.79 24.83 8.03
N ASN A 406 9.02 25.34 8.02
CA ASN A 406 9.28 26.69 7.52
C ASN A 406 9.02 26.80 5.99
N HIS A 407 8.91 25.67 5.28
CA HIS A 407 8.79 25.60 3.82
C HIS A 407 7.40 25.19 3.29
N ARG A 408 6.56 24.52 4.08
CA ARG A 408 5.15 24.25 3.71
C ARG A 408 4.26 25.21 4.50
N LYS A 409 3.66 26.19 3.80
CA LYS A 409 2.61 27.07 4.37
C LYS A 409 1.33 26.25 4.61
N LEU A 410 1.38 25.32 5.56
CA LEU A 410 0.18 24.68 6.05
C LEU A 410 -0.68 25.77 6.71
N PRO A 411 -2.00 25.81 6.44
CA PRO A 411 -2.89 26.84 6.98
C PRO A 411 -3.18 26.50 8.44
N VAL A 412 -2.18 26.66 9.30
CA VAL A 412 -2.26 26.24 10.69
C VAL A 412 -2.89 27.35 11.52
N LYS A 413 -3.97 27.03 12.25
CA LYS A 413 -4.57 27.96 13.21
C LYS A 413 -4.20 27.58 14.63
N LEU A 414 -3.70 28.56 15.39
CA LEU A 414 -3.33 28.39 16.79
C LEU A 414 -4.57 28.18 17.69
N PRO A 415 -4.46 27.35 18.74
CA PRO A 415 -5.54 27.15 19.70
C PRO A 415 -5.78 28.40 20.55
N ASN A 416 -6.83 29.17 20.23
CA ASN A 416 -7.23 30.44 20.87
C ASN A 416 -6.18 31.57 20.75
N ASP A 417 -6.63 32.83 20.65
CA ASP A 417 -5.76 34.03 20.56
C ASP A 417 -5.05 34.38 21.89
N THR A 418 -4.82 33.39 22.75
CA THR A 418 -4.12 33.60 24.02
C THR A 418 -2.62 33.51 23.82
N ARG A 419 -1.86 34.33 24.55
CA ARG A 419 -0.41 34.45 24.43
C ARG A 419 0.39 33.15 24.69
N ASN A 420 -0.26 32.12 25.23
CA ASN A 420 0.32 30.81 25.57
C ASN A 420 -0.18 29.66 24.67
N ALA A 421 -0.96 29.98 23.64
CA ALA A 421 -1.44 29.01 22.67
C ALA A 421 -0.27 28.38 21.91
N HIS A 422 -0.11 27.07 22.05
CA HIS A 422 0.87 26.30 21.30
C HIS A 422 0.20 25.05 20.74
N ILE A 423 0.70 24.59 19.60
CA ILE A 423 0.23 23.38 18.95
C ILE A 423 0.97 22.24 19.63
N ASP A 424 0.27 21.54 20.51
CA ASP A 424 0.74 20.34 21.18
C ASP A 424 0.01 19.10 20.69
N ALA A 425 0.45 17.93 21.14
CA ALA A 425 -0.16 16.67 20.77
C ALA A 425 -1.64 16.60 21.21
N ASN A 426 -1.99 17.19 22.36
CA ASN A 426 -3.38 17.19 22.86
C ASN A 426 -4.30 18.00 21.95
N TYR A 427 -3.87 19.18 21.50
CA TYR A 427 -4.63 19.98 20.54
C TYR A 427 -4.83 19.21 19.23
N MET A 428 -3.77 18.55 18.72
CA MET A 428 -3.88 17.73 17.53
C MET A 428 -4.84 16.55 17.72
N GLN A 429 -4.80 15.87 18.87
CA GLN A 429 -5.76 14.81 19.21
C GLN A 429 -7.20 15.33 19.22
N GLN A 430 -7.45 16.51 19.79
CA GLN A 430 -8.78 17.12 19.79
C GLN A 430 -9.28 17.46 18.38
N LEU A 431 -8.40 17.94 17.49
CA LEU A 431 -8.76 18.17 16.09
C LEU A 431 -9.12 16.85 15.38
N ILE A 432 -8.32 15.81 15.58
CA ILE A 432 -8.56 14.48 14.99
C ILE A 432 -9.85 13.85 15.52
N ALA A 433 -10.05 13.90 16.84
CA ALA A 433 -11.25 13.39 17.51
C ALA A 433 -12.52 14.04 16.95
N ASN A 434 -12.53 15.37 16.89
CA ASN A 434 -13.69 16.15 16.47
C ASN A 434 -13.85 16.26 14.94
N GLY A 435 -12.92 15.70 14.16
CA GLY A 435 -12.94 15.80 12.70
C GLY A 435 -12.75 17.24 12.18
N VAL A 436 -11.93 18.04 12.87
CA VAL A 436 -11.62 19.42 12.44
C VAL A 436 -10.25 19.44 11.79
N HIS A 437 -10.15 20.03 10.60
CA HIS A 437 -8.89 20.20 9.89
C HIS A 437 -7.90 21.11 10.66
N ILE A 438 -6.62 21.05 10.32
CA ILE A 438 -5.53 21.85 10.95
C ILE A 438 -5.70 23.38 10.84
N ASP A 439 -6.61 23.84 9.98
CA ASP A 439 -7.02 25.26 9.90
C ASP A 439 -7.97 25.68 11.03
N GLY A 440 -8.39 24.74 11.87
CA GLY A 440 -9.29 24.97 13.00
C GLY A 440 -10.68 25.44 12.59
N ALA A 441 -11.07 25.29 11.31
CA ALA A 441 -12.34 25.80 10.78
C ALA A 441 -13.06 24.80 9.87
N THR A 442 -12.32 24.05 9.06
CA THR A 442 -12.92 23.12 8.10
C THR A 442 -13.32 21.83 8.82
N GLN A 443 -14.63 21.56 8.83
CA GLN A 443 -15.17 20.29 9.28
C GLN A 443 -14.93 19.21 8.22
N LEU A 444 -14.36 18.09 8.65
CA LEU A 444 -14.06 16.93 7.83
C LEU A 444 -15.29 16.01 7.78
N HIS A 445 -15.42 15.28 6.69
CA HIS A 445 -16.45 14.26 6.54
C HIS A 445 -15.97 12.94 7.16
N ARG A 446 -16.74 12.43 8.11
CA ARG A 446 -16.52 11.11 8.68
C ARG A 446 -16.93 10.06 7.67
N LEU A 447 -16.01 9.19 7.31
CA LEU A 447 -16.25 8.07 6.42
C LEU A 447 -16.45 6.80 7.23
N ARG A 448 -17.33 5.91 6.76
CA ARG A 448 -17.55 4.59 7.32
C ARG A 448 -17.36 3.54 6.22
N GLU A 449 -16.69 2.46 6.54
CA GLU A 449 -16.40 1.37 5.61
C GLU A 449 -17.66 0.85 4.91
N GLN A 450 -18.74 0.63 5.66
CA GLN A 450 -19.99 0.05 5.15
C GLN A 450 -20.74 0.94 4.15
N SER A 451 -20.56 2.27 4.22
CA SER A 451 -21.28 3.21 3.36
C SER A 451 -20.46 3.66 2.15
N GLU A 452 -19.15 3.45 2.18
CA GLU A 452 -18.21 4.08 1.25
C GLU A 452 -17.47 3.02 0.42
N LYS A 453 -17.84 2.88 -0.86
CA LYS A 453 -17.16 1.97 -1.81
C LYS A 453 -15.65 2.21 -1.88
N TYR A 454 -15.22 3.47 -1.79
CA TYR A 454 -13.81 3.88 -1.83
C TYR A 454 -13.30 4.31 -0.44
N PHE A 455 -13.69 3.60 0.62
CA PHE A 455 -13.28 3.93 1.99
C PHE A 455 -11.75 3.97 2.14
N ALA A 456 -11.07 2.85 1.91
CA ALA A 456 -9.62 2.71 2.03
C ALA A 456 -9.06 1.76 0.94
N PRO A 457 -7.73 1.69 0.75
CA PRO A 457 -7.12 0.68 -0.10
C PRO A 457 -7.50 -0.74 0.34
N GLU A 458 -7.75 -1.64 -0.60
CA GLU A 458 -8.17 -3.02 -0.30
C GLU A 458 -7.18 -3.75 0.61
N GLU A 459 -5.88 -3.57 0.38
CA GLU A 459 -4.80 -4.11 1.21
C GLU A 459 -4.93 -3.70 2.68
N ALA A 460 -5.38 -2.47 2.95
CA ALA A 460 -5.59 -2.00 4.31
C ALA A 460 -6.77 -2.71 4.97
N LEU A 461 -7.86 -2.94 4.21
CA LEU A 461 -9.08 -3.59 4.68
C LEU A 461 -8.85 -5.08 4.96
N GLN A 462 -8.14 -5.77 4.07
CA GLN A 462 -7.80 -7.18 4.25
C GLN A 462 -6.91 -7.41 5.48
N HIS A 463 -6.03 -6.45 5.80
CA HIS A 463 -5.12 -6.49 6.94
C HIS A 463 -5.47 -5.42 7.99
N SER A 464 -6.76 -5.29 8.31
CA SER A 464 -7.28 -4.22 9.17
C SER A 464 -6.62 -4.13 10.56
N SER A 465 -6.22 -5.26 11.15
CA SER A 465 -5.51 -5.28 12.43
C SER A 465 -4.14 -4.60 12.37
N GLN A 466 -3.48 -4.65 11.21
CA GLN A 466 -2.17 -4.03 11.01
C GLN A 466 -2.29 -2.53 10.76
N TYR A 467 -3.32 -2.11 10.01
CA TYR A 467 -3.53 -0.72 9.60
C TYR A 467 -4.62 -0.02 10.41
N GLY A 468 -4.91 -0.49 11.63
CA GLY A 468 -6.00 0.01 12.45
C GLY A 468 -5.98 1.52 12.68
N GLN A 469 -4.78 2.10 12.88
CA GLN A 469 -4.61 3.56 13.06
C GLN A 469 -5.00 4.39 11.83
N LEU A 470 -4.91 3.79 10.63
CA LEU A 470 -5.31 4.43 9.37
C LEU A 470 -6.81 4.27 9.09
N LEU A 471 -7.44 3.23 9.65
CA LEU A 471 -8.84 2.87 9.37
C LEU A 471 -9.82 3.37 10.43
N VAL A 472 -9.38 3.48 11.69
CA VAL A 472 -10.23 3.82 12.82
C VAL A 472 -9.67 5.03 13.56
N ASN A 473 -10.56 5.93 13.97
CA ASN A 473 -10.21 7.04 14.84
C ASN A 473 -10.04 6.55 16.28
N LEU A 474 -8.80 6.39 16.73
CA LEU A 474 -8.49 5.99 18.11
C LEU A 474 -8.73 7.08 19.16
N TYR A 475 -8.97 8.31 18.71
CA TYR A 475 -9.21 9.48 19.57
C TYR A 475 -10.69 9.83 19.68
N ASP A 476 -11.56 9.05 19.04
CA ASP A 476 -12.99 9.23 19.15
C ASP A 476 -13.46 8.82 20.55
N VAL A 477 -14.10 9.76 21.24
CA VAL A 477 -14.59 9.55 22.61
C VAL A 477 -15.87 8.70 22.58
N ASP A 478 -16.65 8.78 21.49
CA ASP A 478 -17.94 8.10 21.34
C ASP A 478 -17.79 6.58 21.21
N VAL A 479 -16.66 6.10 20.67
CA VAL A 479 -16.39 4.64 20.50
C VAL A 479 -16.14 3.93 21.84
N LEU A 480 -15.70 4.67 22.86
CA LEU A 480 -15.47 4.11 24.20
C LEU A 480 -16.74 4.06 25.04
N GLU A 481 -17.73 4.92 24.76
CA GLU A 481 -19.05 4.85 25.39
C GLU A 481 -19.89 3.70 24.81
N ASP A 482 -19.85 3.49 23.49
CA ASP A 482 -20.55 2.38 22.82
C ASP A 482 -20.07 0.98 23.29
N LEU A 483 -18.83 0.87 23.80
CA LEU A 483 -18.28 -0.39 24.35
C LEU A 483 -18.59 -0.59 25.85
N GLN A 484 -19.03 0.45 26.55
CA GLN A 484 -19.41 0.35 27.97
C GLN A 484 -20.89 0.02 28.16
N ASP A 485 -21.71 0.21 27.13
CA ASP A 485 -23.15 -0.09 27.15
C ASP A 485 -23.48 -1.56 26.78
N GLU A 486 -22.48 -2.41 26.49
CA GLU A 486 -22.65 -3.85 26.23
C GLU A 486 -22.27 -4.79 27.41
N ASP A 487 -21.94 -4.27 28.60
CA ASP A 487 -21.66 -5.08 29.82
C ASP A 487 -22.86 -5.22 30.79
#